data_AF-A0A9E3UKY9-F1
#
_entry.id   AF-A0A9E3UKY9-F1
#
_cell.length_a   1.000
_cell.length_b   1.000
_cell.length_c   1.000
_cell.angle_alpha   90.00
_cell.angle_beta   90.00
_cell.angle_gamma   90.00
#
_symmetry.space_group_name_H-M   'P 1'
#
loop_
_entity.id
_entity.type
_entity.pdbx_description
1 polymer ?
#
loop_
_entity_poly.entity_id
_entity_poly.type
_entity_poly.pdbx_seq_one_letter_code
_entity_poly.pdbx_strand_id
1 'polypeptide(L)'
;MTWREVEAYIRQRTEAIWLDEPADLIKIRHGVIDSGAGTYGQVFTTLLFGQSELRGVAFYATTAVLKLAHDPDFNVEQLKKMAQAHFAYRAGFLNYVGLHELGDLFLRYFSVFDQISTREDFLSLTEAIHTYGARLHLWTEQVFPWHLGMHMHQRSKDEAQDILSYASAEPWTRVPYQTK
;
A
#
# COMPACT_ATOMS: atom_id res chain seq x y z
N MET A 1 4.69 22.84 10.24
CA MET A 1 4.87 21.90 11.36
C MET A 1 6.33 21.51 11.43
N THR A 2 6.87 21.32 12.63
CA THR A 2 8.19 20.71 12.81
C THR A 2 8.13 19.21 12.48
N TRP A 3 9.26 18.57 12.19
CA TRP A 3 9.28 17.13 11.96
C TRP A 3 8.75 16.32 13.15
N ARG A 4 9.00 16.79 14.39
CA ARG A 4 8.48 16.18 15.62
C ARG A 4 6.97 16.33 15.76
N GLU A 5 6.41 17.46 15.34
CA GLU A 5 4.96 17.65 15.30
C GLU A 5 4.31 16.71 14.27
N VAL A 6 4.95 16.51 13.11
CA VAL A 6 4.48 15.55 12.10
C VAL A 6 4.55 14.12 12.63
N GLU A 7 5.65 13.74 13.26
CA GLU A 7 5.80 12.42 13.89
C GLU A 7 4.71 12.19 14.95
N ALA A 8 4.54 13.13 15.88
CA ALA A 8 3.53 13.04 16.93
C ALA A 8 2.11 12.94 16.36
N TYR A 9 1.82 13.70 15.29
CA TYR A 9 0.56 13.62 14.58
C TYR A 9 0.33 12.23 13.97
N ILE A 10 1.33 11.68 13.26
CA ILE A 10 1.23 10.32 12.68
C ILE A 10 0.95 9.29 13.79
N ARG A 11 1.69 9.35 14.91
CA ARG A 11 1.49 8.44 16.05
C ARG A 11 0.09 8.56 16.66
N GLN A 12 -0.42 9.78 16.79
CA GLN A 12 -1.80 10.02 17.24
C GLN A 12 -2.82 9.39 16.27
N ARG A 13 -2.61 9.53 14.95
CA ARG A 13 -3.48 8.91 13.94
C ARG A 13 -3.43 7.38 14.00
N THR A 14 -2.26 6.80 14.26
CA THR A 14 -2.09 5.35 14.48
C THR A 14 -2.92 4.88 15.68
N GLU A 15 -2.86 5.60 16.81
CA GLU A 15 -3.65 5.26 17.99
C GLU A 15 -5.16 5.34 17.73
N ALA A 16 -5.60 6.35 16.97
CA ALA A 16 -7.00 6.52 16.60
C ALA A 16 -7.57 5.36 15.77
N ILE A 17 -6.71 4.60 15.08
CA ILE A 17 -7.10 3.40 14.32
C ILE A 17 -6.61 2.11 15.00
N TRP A 18 -6.18 2.17 16.26
CA TRP A 18 -5.61 0.99 16.90
C TRP A 18 -6.68 -0.07 17.16
N LEU A 19 -7.86 0.29 17.67
CA LEU A 19 -8.96 -0.66 17.88
C LEU A 19 -10.21 -0.33 17.07
N ASP A 20 -10.27 0.88 16.50
CA ASP A 20 -11.39 1.36 15.72
C ASP A 20 -11.07 1.31 14.21
N GLU A 21 -12.08 0.90 13.42
CA GLU A 21 -11.95 0.81 11.97
C GLU A 21 -11.75 2.22 11.36
N PRO A 22 -10.73 2.43 10.51
CA PRO A 22 -10.49 3.71 9.84
C PRO A 22 -11.68 4.15 8.97
N ALA A 23 -12.02 5.44 9.02
CA ALA A 23 -13.14 6.01 8.26
C ALA A 23 -13.01 5.80 6.74
N ASP A 24 -11.80 5.91 6.20
CA ASP A 24 -11.50 5.64 4.78
C ASP A 24 -11.90 4.22 4.39
N LEU A 25 -11.58 3.22 5.23
CA LEU A 25 -11.92 1.82 4.95
C LEU A 25 -13.41 1.54 5.09
N ILE A 26 -14.08 2.18 6.07
CA ILE A 26 -15.55 2.12 6.20
C ILE A 26 -16.18 2.61 4.88
N LYS A 27 -15.76 3.77 4.35
CA LYS A 27 -16.26 4.28 3.08
C LYS A 27 -16.00 3.31 1.92
N ILE A 28 -14.73 2.90 1.75
CA ILE A 28 -14.31 2.06 0.63
C ILE A 28 -15.07 0.73 0.62
N ARG A 29 -15.22 0.04 1.76
CA ARG A 29 -15.92 -1.26 1.81
C ARG A 29 -17.42 -1.16 1.54
N HIS A 30 -17.99 0.04 1.70
CA HIS A 30 -19.39 0.35 1.34
C HIS A 30 -19.53 0.94 -0.07
N GLY A 31 -18.46 0.93 -0.87
CA GLY A 31 -18.49 1.42 -2.25
C GLY A 31 -18.44 2.94 -2.39
N VAL A 32 -18.14 3.67 -1.31
CA VAL A 32 -18.05 5.13 -1.33
C VAL A 32 -16.61 5.54 -1.61
N ILE A 33 -16.35 5.96 -2.85
CA ILE A 33 -15.04 6.44 -3.30
C ILE A 33 -15.21 7.84 -3.90
N ASP A 34 -14.67 8.87 -3.22
CA ASP A 34 -14.90 10.28 -3.55
C ASP A 34 -14.40 10.64 -4.97
N SER A 35 -13.38 9.94 -5.48
CA SER A 35 -12.83 10.14 -6.83
C SER A 35 -13.61 9.44 -7.96
N GLY A 36 -14.52 8.54 -7.61
CA GLY A 36 -15.15 7.63 -8.58
C GLY A 36 -14.23 6.51 -9.09
N ALA A 37 -13.09 6.24 -8.44
CA ALA A 37 -12.18 5.17 -8.87
C ALA A 37 -12.89 3.80 -8.89
N GLY A 38 -12.86 3.15 -10.05
CA GLY A 38 -13.50 1.85 -10.26
C GLY A 38 -14.15 1.76 -11.65
N THR A 39 -13.53 1.01 -12.55
CA THR A 39 -14.06 0.84 -13.92
C THR A 39 -15.43 0.16 -13.87
N TYR A 40 -16.39 0.63 -14.67
CA TYR A 40 -17.78 0.13 -14.71
C TYR A 40 -18.56 0.30 -13.39
N GLY A 41 -18.17 1.26 -12.54
CA GLY A 41 -18.93 1.59 -11.32
C GLY A 41 -18.84 0.52 -10.23
N GLN A 42 -17.83 -0.35 -10.26
CA GLN A 42 -17.56 -1.32 -9.20
C GLN A 42 -16.36 -0.91 -8.34
N VAL A 43 -16.39 -1.31 -7.06
CA VAL A 43 -15.33 -1.00 -6.08
C VAL A 43 -14.30 -2.11 -5.93
N PHE A 44 -14.57 -3.32 -6.44
CA PHE A 44 -13.71 -4.49 -6.23
C PHE A 44 -12.28 -4.28 -6.70
N THR A 45 -12.06 -3.76 -7.91
CA THR A 45 -10.70 -3.49 -8.39
C THR A 45 -10.02 -2.40 -7.58
N THR A 46 -10.76 -1.38 -7.16
CA THR A 46 -10.23 -0.29 -6.32
C THR A 46 -9.77 -0.82 -4.97
N LEU A 47 -10.56 -1.70 -4.34
CA LEU A 47 -10.18 -2.43 -3.12
C LEU A 47 -8.93 -3.28 -3.32
N LEU A 48 -8.89 -4.10 -4.38
CA LEU A 48 -7.76 -4.98 -4.70
C LEU A 48 -6.45 -4.21 -4.88
N PHE A 49 -6.46 -3.16 -5.71
CA PHE A 49 -5.28 -2.35 -5.96
C PHE A 49 -4.92 -1.48 -4.76
N GLY A 50 -5.91 -0.93 -4.05
CA GLY A 50 -5.68 -0.14 -2.84
C GLY A 50 -4.98 -0.94 -1.74
N GLN A 51 -5.46 -2.15 -1.43
CA GLN A 51 -4.80 -3.05 -0.48
C GLN A 51 -3.39 -3.43 -0.96
N SER A 52 -3.23 -3.77 -2.25
CA SER A 52 -1.95 -4.21 -2.80
C SER A 52 -0.88 -3.11 -2.74
N GLU A 53 -1.22 -1.89 -3.16
CA GLU A 53 -0.32 -0.76 -3.10
C GLU A 53 -0.03 -0.34 -1.67
N LEU A 54 -1.03 -0.36 -0.77
CA LEU A 54 -0.82 -0.10 0.65
C LEU A 54 0.19 -1.08 1.25
N ARG A 55 0.05 -2.39 0.99
CA ARG A 55 1.02 -3.40 1.44
C ARG A 55 2.40 -3.16 0.84
N GLY A 56 2.46 -2.80 -0.44
CA GLY A 56 3.70 -2.48 -1.14
C GLY A 56 4.46 -1.31 -0.53
N VAL A 57 3.79 -0.17 -0.32
CA VAL A 57 4.44 1.06 0.12
C VAL A 57 4.58 1.16 1.63
N ALA A 58 3.50 0.89 2.36
CA ALA A 58 3.38 1.22 3.77
C ALA A 58 3.87 0.09 4.69
N PHE A 59 4.04 -1.11 4.14
CA PHE A 59 4.68 -2.23 4.83
C PHE A 59 6.05 -2.54 4.19
N TYR A 60 6.08 -3.12 2.99
CA TYR A 60 7.34 -3.63 2.43
C TYR A 60 8.39 -2.53 2.17
N ALA A 61 8.01 -1.44 1.51
CA ALA A 61 8.97 -0.41 1.16
C ALA A 61 9.48 0.35 2.39
N THR A 62 8.61 0.68 3.36
CA THR A 62 9.04 1.26 4.64
C THR A 62 9.95 0.31 5.43
N THR A 63 9.66 -0.99 5.48
CA THR A 63 10.52 -1.98 6.16
C THR A 63 11.91 -2.05 5.52
N ALA A 64 11.97 -2.00 4.19
CA ALA A 64 13.24 -1.99 3.47
C ALA A 64 14.05 -0.72 3.79
N VAL A 65 13.41 0.45 3.79
CA VAL A 65 14.07 1.72 4.14
C VAL A 65 14.54 1.72 5.60
N LEU A 66 13.73 1.24 6.54
CA LEU A 66 14.12 1.10 7.95
C LEU A 66 15.32 0.16 8.12
N LYS A 67 15.33 -0.98 7.43
CA LYS A 67 16.48 -1.89 7.44
C LYS A 67 17.77 -1.19 6.97
N LEU A 68 17.71 -0.42 5.89
CA LEU A 68 18.85 0.34 5.38
C LEU A 68 19.22 1.51 6.32
N ALA A 69 18.26 2.07 7.04
CA ALA A 69 18.51 3.11 8.03
C ALA A 69 19.27 2.60 9.26
N HIS A 70 19.28 1.30 9.54
CA HIS A 70 20.16 0.69 10.54
C HIS A 70 21.57 0.33 10.01
N ASP A 71 21.78 0.40 8.70
CA ASP A 71 23.06 0.12 8.07
C ASP A 71 23.96 1.38 8.08
N PRO A 72 25.13 1.34 8.74
CA PRO A 72 26.02 2.48 8.85
C PRO A 72 26.56 2.98 7.50
N ASP A 73 26.56 2.14 6.46
CA ASP A 73 27.10 2.49 5.13
C ASP A 73 26.20 3.48 4.37
N PHE A 74 24.94 3.67 4.81
CA PHE A 74 23.99 4.60 4.20
C PHE A 74 23.87 5.89 5.00
N ASN A 75 24.20 7.05 4.43
CA ASN A 75 23.99 8.33 5.10
C ASN A 75 22.52 8.81 5.01
N VAL A 76 22.15 9.79 5.84
CA VAL A 76 20.77 10.30 5.94
C VAL A 76 20.23 10.85 4.62
N GLU A 77 21.07 11.47 3.79
CA GLU A 77 20.65 12.00 2.49
C GLU A 77 20.37 10.89 1.47
N GLN A 78 21.13 9.79 1.50
CA GLN A 78 20.83 8.60 0.72
C GLN A 78 19.51 7.97 1.16
N LEU A 79 19.30 7.83 2.47
CA LEU A 79 18.06 7.28 3.03
C LEU A 79 16.81 8.09 2.63
N LYS A 80 16.88 9.42 2.68
CA LYS A 80 15.81 10.31 2.18
C LYS A 80 15.53 10.11 0.69
N LYS A 81 16.58 10.00 -0.14
CA LYS A 81 16.42 9.73 -1.58
C LYS A 81 15.77 8.37 -1.84
N MET A 82 16.15 7.33 -1.09
CA MET A 82 15.50 6.02 -1.16
C MET A 82 14.02 6.09 -0.76
N ALA A 83 13.70 6.76 0.34
CA ALA A 83 12.32 6.96 0.76
C ALA A 83 11.49 7.71 -0.30
N GLN A 84 12.02 8.79 -0.89
CA GLN A 84 11.35 9.51 -1.97
C GLN A 84 11.12 8.63 -3.21
N ALA A 85 12.15 7.91 -3.65
CA ALA A 85 12.07 7.03 -4.82
C ALA A 85 11.00 5.94 -4.66
N HIS A 86 10.81 5.44 -3.43
CA HIS A 86 9.80 4.42 -3.16
C HIS A 86 8.41 5.00 -2.84
N PHE A 87 8.25 6.10 -2.09
CA PHE A 87 6.90 6.47 -1.60
C PHE A 87 6.26 7.67 -2.32
N ALA A 88 7.03 8.55 -2.98
CA ALA A 88 6.52 9.87 -3.42
C ALA A 88 5.37 9.79 -4.43
N TYR A 89 5.49 8.98 -5.49
CA TYR A 89 4.43 8.86 -6.51
C TYR A 89 3.17 8.16 -5.97
N ARG A 90 3.31 7.32 -4.94
CA ARG A 90 2.23 6.46 -4.43
C ARG A 90 1.21 7.21 -3.58
N ALA A 91 1.59 8.33 -2.96
CA ALA A 91 0.67 9.14 -2.16
C ALA A 91 -0.54 9.64 -2.96
N GLY A 92 -0.33 10.04 -4.22
CA GLY A 92 -1.41 10.47 -5.12
C GLY A 92 -2.34 9.32 -5.49
N PHE A 93 -1.79 8.13 -5.74
CA PHE A 93 -2.59 6.93 -6.02
C PHE A 93 -3.44 6.52 -4.82
N LEU A 94 -2.87 6.50 -3.62
CA LEU A 94 -3.58 6.16 -2.38
C LEU A 94 -4.77 7.10 -2.15
N ASN A 95 -4.55 8.41 -2.31
CA ASN A 95 -5.60 9.41 -2.28
C ASN A 95 -6.68 9.14 -3.35
N TYR A 96 -6.27 8.84 -4.58
CA TYR A 96 -7.21 8.53 -5.67
C TYR A 96 -8.09 7.31 -5.36
N VAL A 97 -7.58 6.26 -4.73
CA VAL A 97 -8.36 5.06 -4.39
C VAL A 97 -9.14 5.16 -3.07
N GLY A 98 -9.15 6.32 -2.42
CA GLY A 98 -9.93 6.58 -1.21
C GLY A 98 -9.18 6.40 0.11
N LEU A 99 -7.88 6.06 0.08
CA LEU A 99 -7.01 5.98 1.27
C LEU A 99 -6.39 7.35 1.56
N HIS A 100 -7.26 8.34 1.74
CA HIS A 100 -6.92 9.75 1.84
C HIS A 100 -5.96 10.03 2.99
N GLU A 101 -6.25 9.49 4.17
CA GLU A 101 -5.46 9.76 5.36
C GLU A 101 -4.02 9.24 5.20
N LEU A 102 -3.84 8.03 4.66
CA LEU A 102 -2.50 7.50 4.39
C LEU A 102 -1.75 8.35 3.36
N GLY A 103 -2.43 8.73 2.27
CA GLY A 103 -1.85 9.61 1.25
C GLY A 103 -1.36 10.93 1.84
N ASP A 104 -2.18 11.58 2.66
CA ASP A 104 -1.86 12.84 3.33
C ASP A 104 -0.73 12.70 4.36
N LEU A 105 -0.69 11.58 5.10
CA LEU A 105 0.40 11.30 6.04
C LEU A 105 1.73 11.12 5.31
N PHE A 106 1.77 10.47 4.13
CA PHE A 106 2.97 10.41 3.30
C PHE A 106 3.40 11.80 2.79
N LEU A 107 2.46 12.65 2.36
CA LEU A 107 2.78 14.02 1.96
C LEU A 107 3.39 14.83 3.12
N ARG A 108 2.84 14.70 4.33
CA ARG A 108 3.38 15.33 5.55
C ARG A 108 4.76 14.78 5.91
N TYR A 109 4.93 13.47 5.84
CA TYR A 109 6.22 12.80 6.05
C TYR A 109 7.32 13.40 5.16
N PHE A 110 7.05 13.57 3.87
CA PHE A 110 8.02 14.17 2.94
C PHE A 110 8.23 15.66 3.15
N SER A 111 7.21 16.40 3.60
CA SER A 111 7.26 17.86 3.75
C SER A 111 8.26 18.37 4.79
N VAL A 112 8.79 17.47 5.64
CA VAL A 112 9.72 17.82 6.74
C VAL A 112 11.13 17.25 6.53
N PHE A 113 11.43 16.70 5.35
CA PHE A 113 12.73 16.07 5.06
C PHE A 113 13.91 17.04 5.13
N ASP A 114 13.69 18.31 4.84
CA ASP A 114 14.66 19.40 4.97
C ASP A 114 15.07 19.66 6.43
N GLN A 115 14.23 19.29 7.40
CA GLN A 115 14.48 19.46 8.83
C GLN A 115 15.24 18.27 9.45
N ILE A 116 15.23 17.11 8.80
CA ILE A 116 15.86 15.88 9.29
C ILE A 116 17.37 15.96 9.02
N SER A 117 18.20 15.97 10.05
CA SER A 117 19.67 16.08 9.88
C SER A 117 20.44 14.86 10.40
N THR A 118 19.79 14.00 11.17
CA THR A 118 20.40 12.83 11.80
C THR A 118 19.71 11.55 11.34
N ARG A 119 20.42 10.43 11.48
CA ARG A 119 19.87 9.10 11.19
C ARG A 119 18.74 8.78 12.18
N GLU A 120 18.89 9.17 13.43
CA GLU A 120 17.96 8.95 14.52
C GLU A 120 16.62 9.65 14.26
N ASP A 121 16.65 10.91 13.81
CA ASP A 121 15.44 11.65 13.44
C ASP A 121 14.73 10.98 12.24
N PHE A 122 15.51 10.54 11.23
CA PHE A 122 14.97 9.83 10.08
C PHE A 122 14.31 8.49 10.46
N LEU A 123 14.97 7.71 11.33
CA LEU A 123 14.44 6.45 11.87
C LEU A 123 13.12 6.70 12.60
N SER A 124 13.09 7.62 13.56
CA SER A 124 11.89 7.89 14.38
C SER A 124 10.68 8.28 13.52
N LEU A 125 10.89 9.19 12.56
CA LEU A 125 9.84 9.64 11.65
C LEU A 125 9.39 8.52 10.70
N THR A 126 10.30 7.70 10.19
CA THR A 126 9.99 6.60 9.27
C THR A 126 9.29 5.44 10.00
N GLU A 127 9.64 5.16 11.25
CA GLU A 127 8.95 4.19 12.10
C GLU A 127 7.51 4.60 12.39
N ALA A 128 7.26 5.91 12.59
CA ALA A 128 5.90 6.41 12.80
C ALA A 128 5.00 6.13 11.58
N ILE A 129 5.44 6.48 10.37
CA ILE A 129 4.65 6.22 9.15
C ILE A 129 4.54 4.71 8.84
N HIS A 130 5.60 3.93 9.11
CA HIS A 130 5.57 2.48 8.98
C HIS A 130 4.52 1.86 9.89
N THR A 131 4.44 2.29 11.15
CA THR A 131 3.51 1.73 12.13
C THR A 131 2.06 2.04 11.75
N TYR A 132 1.79 3.27 11.31
CA TYR A 132 0.47 3.63 10.76
C TYR A 132 0.11 2.73 9.57
N GLY A 133 1.02 2.61 8.60
CA GLY A 133 0.86 1.78 7.42
C GLY A 133 0.60 0.31 7.72
N ALA A 134 1.38 -0.26 8.64
CA ALA A 134 1.24 -1.63 9.10
C ALA A 134 -0.11 -1.85 9.82
N ARG A 135 -0.57 -0.90 10.64
CA ARG A 135 -1.87 -1.00 11.30
C ARG A 135 -3.01 -0.91 10.30
N LEU A 136 -2.96 0.04 9.37
CA LEU A 136 -3.95 0.18 8.32
C LEU A 136 -3.99 -1.06 7.41
N HIS A 137 -2.84 -1.68 7.15
CA HIS A 137 -2.76 -2.95 6.42
C HIS A 137 -3.57 -4.06 7.11
N LEU A 138 -3.43 -4.21 8.43
CA LEU A 138 -4.23 -5.20 9.18
C LEU A 138 -5.73 -4.94 9.05
N TRP A 139 -6.16 -3.68 9.05
CA TRP A 139 -7.55 -3.35 8.77
C TRP A 139 -7.98 -3.68 7.34
N THR A 140 -7.14 -3.41 6.34
CA THR A 140 -7.45 -3.79 4.96
C THR A 140 -7.65 -5.30 4.82
N GLU A 141 -6.79 -6.10 5.49
CA GLU A 141 -6.93 -7.56 5.55
C GLU A 141 -8.23 -7.96 6.26
N GLN A 142 -8.63 -7.26 7.33
CA GLN A 142 -9.88 -7.54 8.05
C GLN A 142 -11.14 -7.29 7.20
N VAL A 143 -11.16 -6.20 6.42
CA VAL A 143 -12.36 -5.77 5.68
C VAL A 143 -12.42 -6.31 4.25
N PHE A 144 -11.33 -6.85 3.72
CA PHE A 144 -11.30 -7.36 2.36
C PHE A 144 -12.32 -8.51 2.19
N PRO A 145 -13.07 -8.57 1.08
CA PRO A 145 -14.14 -9.54 0.89
C PRO A 145 -13.61 -10.94 0.56
N TRP A 146 -12.92 -11.59 1.49
CA TRP A 146 -12.32 -12.92 1.32
C TRP A 146 -13.32 -14.02 0.96
N HIS A 147 -14.59 -13.83 1.29
CA HIS A 147 -15.67 -14.76 0.93
C HIS A 147 -15.81 -14.96 -0.60
N LEU A 148 -15.30 -14.03 -1.43
CA LEU A 148 -15.22 -14.23 -2.88
C LEU A 148 -14.38 -15.47 -3.26
N GLY A 149 -13.40 -15.83 -2.43
CA GLY A 149 -12.60 -17.04 -2.60
C GLY A 149 -13.41 -18.35 -2.56
N MET A 150 -14.62 -18.35 -1.97
CA MET A 150 -15.54 -19.49 -1.95
C MET A 150 -16.07 -19.85 -3.35
N HIS A 151 -15.86 -18.99 -4.34
CA HIS A 151 -16.21 -19.23 -5.74
C HIS A 151 -14.98 -19.59 -6.60
N MET A 152 -13.80 -19.65 -6.01
CA MET A 152 -12.51 -19.83 -6.70
C MET A 152 -11.76 -21.07 -6.18
N HIS A 153 -12.40 -22.23 -6.28
CA HIS A 153 -11.82 -23.49 -5.81
C HIS A 153 -10.67 -23.98 -6.70
N GLN A 154 -9.66 -24.56 -6.05
CA GLN A 154 -8.67 -25.37 -6.75
C GLN A 154 -9.36 -26.55 -7.45
N ARG A 155 -8.86 -26.93 -8.62
CA ARG A 155 -9.37 -28.07 -9.38
C ARG A 155 -8.74 -29.36 -8.87
N SER A 156 -9.52 -30.44 -8.88
CA SER A 156 -8.99 -31.78 -8.67
C SER A 156 -8.01 -32.18 -9.77
N LYS A 157 -7.22 -33.24 -9.52
CA LYS A 157 -6.27 -33.77 -10.50
C LYS A 157 -6.96 -34.15 -11.82
N ASP A 158 -8.14 -34.75 -11.73
CA ASP A 158 -8.89 -35.22 -12.90
C ASP A 158 -9.43 -34.03 -13.72
N GLU A 159 -10.04 -33.03 -13.06
CA GLU A 159 -10.46 -31.78 -13.74
C GLU A 159 -9.27 -31.03 -14.36
N ALA A 160 -8.09 -31.07 -13.72
CA ALA A 160 -6.88 -30.47 -14.27
C ALA A 160 -6.38 -31.21 -15.52
N GLN A 161 -6.54 -32.54 -15.60
CA GLN A 161 -6.17 -33.34 -16.77
C GLN A 161 -7.01 -32.97 -18.00
N ASP A 162 -8.30 -32.70 -17.80
CA ASP A 162 -9.18 -32.23 -18.87
C ASP A 162 -8.75 -30.82 -19.35
N ILE A 163 -8.41 -29.91 -18.43
CA ILE A 163 -7.87 -28.58 -18.78
C ILE A 163 -6.56 -28.70 -19.58
N LEU A 164 -5.67 -29.63 -19.22
CA LEU A 164 -4.44 -29.87 -19.96
C LEU A 164 -4.69 -30.31 -21.40
N SER A 165 -5.77 -31.05 -21.66
CA SER A 165 -6.16 -31.44 -23.03
C SER A 165 -6.63 -30.25 -23.87
N TYR A 166 -7.28 -29.25 -23.26
CA TYR A 166 -7.63 -27.99 -23.91
C TYR A 166 -6.41 -27.09 -24.11
N ALA A 167 -5.52 -27.01 -23.12
CA ALA A 167 -4.32 -26.19 -23.18
C ALA A 167 -3.27 -26.71 -24.16
N SER A 168 -3.28 -28.03 -24.46
CA SER A 168 -2.36 -28.67 -25.41
C SER A 168 -2.82 -28.58 -26.87
N ALA A 169 -4.02 -28.05 -27.13
CA ALA A 169 -4.50 -27.83 -28.49
C ALA A 169 -3.82 -26.61 -29.14
N GLU A 170 -3.08 -26.85 -30.21
CA GLU A 170 -2.50 -25.81 -31.07
C GLU A 170 -3.57 -25.15 -31.99
N PRO A 171 -3.42 -23.87 -32.37
CA PRO A 171 -2.35 -22.96 -31.97
C PRO A 171 -2.84 -21.89 -30.99
N TRP A 172 -2.15 -21.79 -29.85
CA TRP A 172 -2.05 -20.54 -29.10
C TRP A 172 -1.30 -19.54 -29.98
N THR A 173 -2.03 -18.78 -30.80
CA THR A 173 -1.40 -17.67 -31.51
C THR A 173 -0.87 -16.71 -30.45
N ARG A 174 0.45 -16.67 -30.25
CA ARG A 174 1.07 -15.66 -29.39
C ARG A 174 0.63 -14.30 -29.91
N VAL A 175 -0.19 -13.58 -29.14
CA VAL A 175 -0.43 -12.17 -29.41
C VAL A 175 0.88 -11.45 -29.09
N PRO A 176 1.60 -10.89 -30.08
CA PRO A 176 2.84 -10.20 -29.80
C PRO A 176 2.52 -9.01 -28.89
N TYR A 177 3.18 -8.94 -27.74
CA TYR A 177 3.09 -7.77 -26.86
C TYR A 177 3.71 -6.59 -27.61
N GLN A 178 2.89 -5.63 -28.04
CA GLN A 178 3.38 -4.41 -28.66
C GLN A 178 3.96 -3.51 -27.58
N THR A 179 5.27 -3.59 -27.32
CA THR A 179 6.00 -2.47 -26.71
C THR A 179 6.10 -1.36 -27.75
N LYS A 180 5.48 -0.21 -27.48
CA LYS A 180 5.89 1.06 -28.07
C LYS A 180 7.13 1.56 -27.36
#